data_AF-A0A7Y8GW99-F1
#
_entry.id   AF-A0A7Y8GW99-F1
#
_cell.length_a   1.000
_cell.length_b   1.000
_cell.length_c   1.000
_cell.angle_alpha   90.00
_cell.angle_beta   90.00
_cell.angle_gamma   90.00
#
_symmetry.space_group_name_H-M   'P 1'
#
loop_
_entity.id
_entity.type
_entity.pdbx_description
1 polymer ?
#
loop_
_entity_poly.entity_id
_entity_poly.type
_entity_poly.pdbx_seq_one_letter_code
_entity_poly.pdbx_strand_id
1 'polypeptide(L)'
;MKLDRDVNPDGLGKYALINLRKLNGASGDSGPFNRWTPEVADALRTLEEAGALEWGKTGDPDEFFPIKLKDENAAYALVAYASAAARKDPEFGAAVNELAQRAGQNSPYCKTPD
;
A
#
# COMPACT_ATOMS: atom_id res chain seq x y z
N MET A 1 -18.11 3.43 -4.15
CA MET A 1 -17.37 2.96 -2.95
C MET A 1 -16.82 4.20 -2.26
N LYS A 2 -16.93 4.37 -0.94
CA LYS A 2 -16.25 5.48 -0.25
C LYS A 2 -14.79 5.11 0.01
N LEU A 3 -13.89 6.10 -0.01
CA LEU A 3 -12.53 5.85 0.42
C LEU A 3 -12.57 5.50 1.91
N ASP A 4 -11.82 4.49 2.33
CA ASP A 4 -11.88 4.01 3.71
C ASP A 4 -11.49 5.08 4.75
N ARG A 5 -10.66 6.04 4.31
CA ARG A 5 -10.32 7.26 5.08
C ARG A 5 -11.53 8.14 5.42
N ASP A 6 -12.60 8.05 4.64
CA ASP A 6 -13.83 8.82 4.84
C ASP A 6 -14.74 8.14 5.86
N VAL A 7 -14.42 6.90 6.25
CA VAL A 7 -15.18 6.09 7.21
C VAL A 7 -14.47 6.06 8.57
N ASN A 8 -13.15 5.88 8.59
CA ASN A 8 -12.35 5.83 9.83
C ASN A 8 -11.31 6.96 9.91
N PRO A 9 -11.46 7.91 10.86
CA PRO A 9 -10.60 9.09 10.96
C PRO A 9 -9.19 8.81 11.53
N ASP A 10 -8.99 7.66 12.16
CA ASP A 10 -7.71 7.23 12.74
C ASP A 10 -6.77 6.56 11.73
N GLY A 11 -7.28 6.27 10.52
CA GLY A 11 -6.53 5.58 9.46
C GLY A 11 -6.32 4.08 9.70
N LEU A 12 -6.97 3.50 10.72
CA LEU A 12 -6.93 2.09 11.07
C LEU A 12 -8.25 1.42 10.66
N GLY A 13 -8.54 1.42 9.36
CA GLY A 13 -9.78 0.84 8.83
C GLY A 13 -9.57 -0.49 8.13
N LYS A 14 -9.18 -0.44 6.86
CA LYS A 14 -9.31 -1.58 5.95
C LYS A 14 -8.02 -2.35 5.71
N TYR A 15 -6.88 -1.67 5.56
CA TYR A 15 -5.61 -2.31 5.25
C TYR A 15 -4.43 -1.58 5.89
N ALA A 16 -3.40 -2.35 6.26
CA ALA A 16 -2.09 -1.84 6.63
C ALA A 16 -1.01 -2.39 5.68
N LEU A 17 0.00 -1.58 5.37
CA LEU A 17 1.16 -2.01 4.58
C LEU A 17 2.38 -2.19 5.50
N ILE A 18 2.95 -3.39 5.48
CA ILE A 18 4.17 -3.71 6.24
C ILE A 18 5.39 -3.54 5.32
N ASN A 19 6.36 -2.70 5.74
CA ASN A 19 7.62 -2.56 5.02
C ASN A 19 8.56 -3.73 5.35
N LEU A 20 8.51 -4.78 4.54
CA LEU A 20 9.30 -6.00 4.71
C LEU A 20 10.81 -5.76 4.72
N ARG A 21 11.32 -4.72 4.02
CA ARG A 21 12.76 -4.39 4.04
C ARG A 21 13.23 -3.90 5.41
N LYS A 22 12.36 -3.21 6.16
CA LYS A 22 12.69 -2.78 7.53
C LYS A 22 12.73 -3.95 8.52
N LEU A 23 12.00 -5.04 8.23
CA LEU A 23 12.03 -6.25 9.05
C LEU A 23 13.35 -7.00 8.92
N ASN A 24 14.03 -6.89 7.78
CA ASN A 24 15.37 -7.47 7.59
C ASN A 24 16.42 -6.83 8.53
N GLY A 25 16.18 -5.62 9.06
CA GLY A 25 17.05 -4.96 10.04
C GLY A 25 16.90 -5.48 11.47
N ALA A 26 15.87 -6.30 11.74
CA ALA A 26 15.67 -6.93 13.05
C ALA A 26 16.50 -8.20 13.25
N SER A 27 17.14 -8.71 12.20
CA SER A 27 17.85 -10.00 12.17
C SER A 27 18.88 -10.16 13.31
N GLY A 28 18.63 -11.14 14.18
CA GLY A 28 19.69 -11.86 14.88
C GLY A 28 20.34 -12.82 13.88
N ASP A 29 21.63 -12.65 13.64
CA ASP A 29 22.50 -13.44 12.76
C ASP A 29 22.24 -13.38 11.24
N SER A 30 23.22 -12.77 10.58
CA SER A 30 23.42 -12.66 9.15
C SER A 30 23.75 -14.00 8.50
N GLY A 31 22.72 -14.81 8.21
CA GLY A 31 22.81 -16.03 7.41
C GLY A 31 21.76 -16.07 6.29
N PRO A 32 22.04 -16.72 5.14
CA PRO A 32 21.16 -16.73 3.97
C PRO A 32 19.81 -17.45 4.17
N PHE A 33 19.60 -18.09 5.32
CA PHE A 33 18.40 -18.89 5.62
C PHE A 33 17.52 -18.33 6.75
N ASN A 34 17.92 -17.24 7.42
CA ASN A 34 17.14 -16.59 8.48
C ASN A 34 16.85 -15.13 8.10
N ARG A 35 15.80 -14.91 7.28
CA ARG A 35 15.44 -13.56 6.78
C ARG A 35 14.94 -12.62 7.88
N TRP A 36 14.36 -13.17 8.95
CA TRP A 36 13.76 -12.45 10.08
C TRP A 36 14.05 -13.17 11.39
N THR A 37 13.92 -12.47 12.52
CA THR A 37 13.99 -13.12 13.84
C THR A 37 12.80 -14.07 14.05
N PRO A 38 12.92 -15.04 14.97
CA PRO A 38 11.80 -15.91 15.33
C PRO A 38 10.52 -15.15 15.68
N GLU A 39 10.63 -14.04 16.42
CA GLU A 39 9.47 -13.24 16.83
C GLU A 39 8.76 -12.59 15.64
N VAL A 40 9.53 -12.06 14.68
CA VAL A 40 8.97 -11.46 13.47
C VAL A 40 8.34 -12.54 12.57
N ALA A 41 9.00 -13.70 12.43
CA ALA A 41 8.48 -14.82 11.65
C ALA A 41 7.17 -15.35 12.26
N ASP A 42 7.10 -15.49 13.58
CA ASP A 42 5.92 -15.95 14.30
C ASP A 42 4.76 -14.95 14.19
N ALA A 43 5.03 -13.65 14.27
CA ALA A 43 4.01 -12.62 14.06
C ALA A 43 3.44 -12.63 12.64
N LEU A 44 4.30 -12.73 11.62
CA LEU A 44 3.85 -12.81 10.23
C LEU A 44 3.04 -14.09 9.96
N ARG A 45 3.49 -15.23 10.51
CA ARG A 45 2.75 -16.50 10.43
C ARG A 45 1.38 -16.39 11.09
N THR A 46 1.29 -15.75 12.26
CA THR A 46 0.02 -15.53 12.97
C THR A 46 -0.96 -14.71 12.12
N LEU A 47 -0.49 -13.67 11.43
CA LEU A 47 -1.33 -12.86 10.54
C LEU A 47 -1.76 -13.64 9.28
N GLU A 48 -0.87 -14.45 8.72
CA GLU A 48 -1.16 -15.32 7.57
C GLU A 48 -2.19 -16.41 7.92
N GLU A 49 -2.01 -17.11 9.04
CA GLU A 49 -2.94 -18.13 9.53
C GLU A 49 -4.32 -17.55 9.86
N ALA A 50 -4.38 -16.28 10.27
CA ALA A 50 -5.63 -15.55 10.48
C ALA A 50 -6.29 -15.06 9.17
N GLY A 51 -5.63 -15.21 8.01
CA GLY A 51 -6.10 -14.70 6.72
C GLY A 51 -6.03 -13.17 6.61
N ALA A 52 -5.23 -12.51 7.45
CA ALA A 52 -5.09 -11.06 7.49
C ALA A 52 -3.84 -10.54 6.75
N LEU A 53 -2.93 -11.43 6.36
CA LEU A 53 -1.74 -11.12 5.56
C LEU A 53 -1.86 -11.73 4.16
N GLU A 54 -1.92 -10.86 3.15
CA GLU A 54 -1.89 -11.22 1.74
C GLU A 54 -0.50 -10.90 1.15
N TRP A 55 0.04 -11.81 0.35
CA TRP A 55 1.30 -11.61 -0.36
C TRP A 55 1.05 -11.22 -1.82
N GLY A 56 1.56 -10.07 -2.24
CA GLY A 56 1.51 -9.63 -3.63
C GLY A 56 2.49 -10.39 -4.55
N LYS A 57 2.36 -11.71 -4.63
CA LYS A 57 3.20 -12.57 -5.48
C LYS A 57 2.71 -12.53 -6.93
N THR A 58 3.64 -12.45 -7.88
CA THR A 58 3.28 -12.44 -9.30
C THR A 58 2.53 -13.72 -9.73
N GLY A 59 1.39 -13.54 -10.37
CA GLY A 59 0.48 -14.59 -10.83
C GLY A 59 -0.47 -15.14 -9.77
N ASP A 60 -0.43 -14.62 -8.54
CA ASP A 60 -1.32 -15.01 -7.44
C ASP A 60 -2.65 -14.23 -7.52
N PRO A 61 -3.81 -14.80 -7.14
CA PRO A 61 -5.06 -14.05 -7.01
C PRO A 61 -4.96 -12.74 -6.22
N ASP A 62 -4.06 -12.70 -5.25
CA ASP A 62 -3.81 -11.54 -4.39
C ASP A 62 -2.61 -10.69 -4.90
N GLU A 63 -2.25 -10.78 -6.18
CA GLU A 63 -1.23 -9.91 -6.77
C GLU A 63 -1.70 -8.44 -6.76
N PHE A 64 -0.93 -7.57 -6.08
CA PHE A 64 -1.19 -6.14 -6.04
C PHE A 64 0.09 -5.31 -6.16
N PHE A 65 -0.06 -4.08 -6.64
CA PHE A 65 1.01 -3.08 -6.67
C PHE A 65 0.57 -1.80 -5.93
N PRO A 66 1.16 -1.48 -4.76
CA PRO A 66 0.80 -0.30 -4.02
C PRO A 66 1.53 0.95 -4.55
N ILE A 67 0.78 1.98 -4.92
CA ILE A 67 1.34 3.30 -5.30
C ILE A 67 1.28 4.23 -4.08
N LYS A 68 2.43 4.72 -3.62
CA LYS A 68 2.49 5.71 -2.53
C LYS A 68 2.16 7.09 -3.08
N LEU A 69 1.38 7.90 -2.36
CA LEU A 69 0.99 9.25 -2.80
C LEU A 69 2.18 10.15 -3.14
N LYS A 70 3.32 9.99 -2.46
CA LYS A 70 4.52 10.78 -2.68
C LYS A 70 5.37 10.33 -3.87
N ASP A 71 5.02 9.21 -4.50
CA ASP A 71 5.71 8.75 -5.70
C ASP A 71 5.46 9.74 -6.84
N GLU A 72 6.49 10.11 -7.58
CA GLU A 72 6.38 11.10 -8.67
C GLU A 72 5.34 10.70 -9.73
N ASN A 73 5.13 9.40 -9.92
CA ASN A 73 4.18 8.86 -10.90
C ASN A 73 2.76 8.70 -10.35
N ALA A 74 2.56 8.89 -9.04
CA ALA A 74 1.27 8.67 -8.39
C ALA A 74 0.17 9.57 -8.96
N ALA A 75 0.49 10.83 -9.28
CA ALA A 75 -0.49 11.75 -9.87
C ALA A 75 -1.05 11.21 -11.19
N TYR A 76 -0.18 10.73 -12.09
CA TYR A 76 -0.61 10.18 -13.40
C TYR A 76 -1.51 8.95 -13.23
N ALA A 77 -1.10 8.02 -12.37
CA ALA A 77 -1.87 6.81 -12.10
C ALA A 77 -3.26 7.13 -11.51
N LEU A 78 -3.32 8.06 -10.55
CA LEU A 78 -4.56 8.46 -9.90
C LEU A 78 -5.50 9.21 -10.84
N VAL A 79 -5.01 10.07 -11.73
CA VAL A 79 -5.84 10.75 -12.74
C VAL A 79 -6.48 9.74 -13.69
N ALA A 80 -5.69 8.78 -14.21
CA ALA A 80 -6.20 7.75 -15.10
C ALA A 80 -7.25 6.87 -14.40
N TYR A 81 -6.98 6.48 -13.15
CA TYR A 81 -7.93 5.73 -12.35
C TYR A 81 -9.21 6.52 -12.08
N ALA A 82 -9.11 7.79 -11.66
CA ALA A 82 -10.24 8.67 -11.38
C ALA A 82 -11.16 8.78 -12.60
N SER A 83 -10.59 8.99 -13.79
CA SER A 83 -11.33 9.04 -15.06
C SER A 83 -12.08 7.74 -15.36
N ALA A 84 -11.45 6.59 -15.14
CA ALA A 84 -12.10 5.29 -15.32
C ALA A 84 -13.21 5.04 -14.28
N ALA A 85 -12.96 5.36 -13.02
CA ALA A 85 -13.90 5.19 -11.92
C ALA A 85 -15.15 6.07 -12.09
N ALA A 86 -14.98 7.32 -12.52
CA ALA A 86 -16.06 8.28 -12.73
C ALA A 86 -17.13 7.78 -13.72
N ARG A 87 -16.80 6.85 -14.62
CA ARG A 87 -17.76 6.25 -15.56
C ARG A 87 -18.84 5.42 -14.87
N LYS A 88 -18.54 4.88 -13.68
CA LYS A 88 -19.45 4.05 -12.89
C LYS A 88 -19.91 4.75 -11.61
N ASP A 89 -19.02 5.53 -11.01
CA ASP A 89 -19.22 6.22 -9.74
C ASP A 89 -18.54 7.61 -9.80
N PRO A 90 -19.27 8.65 -10.25
CA PRO A 90 -18.72 10.00 -10.40
C PRO A 90 -18.18 10.60 -9.09
N GLU A 91 -18.85 10.32 -7.97
CA GLU A 91 -18.44 10.81 -6.64
C GLU A 91 -17.11 10.17 -6.22
N PHE A 92 -16.98 8.85 -6.38
CA PHE A 92 -15.72 8.16 -6.11
C PHE A 92 -14.59 8.62 -7.06
N GLY A 93 -14.90 8.82 -8.34
CA GLY A 93 -13.95 9.37 -9.31
C GLY A 93 -13.44 10.75 -8.88
N ALA A 94 -14.32 11.63 -8.43
CA ALA A 94 -13.95 12.94 -7.89
C ALA A 94 -13.05 12.82 -6.66
N ALA A 95 -13.39 11.95 -5.70
CA ALA A 95 -12.60 11.72 -4.50
C ALA A 95 -11.17 11.21 -4.82
N VAL A 96 -11.02 10.32 -5.82
CA VAL A 96 -9.69 9.88 -6.27
C VAL A 96 -8.94 11.01 -6.99
N ASN A 97 -9.63 11.84 -7.77
CA ASN A 97 -9.00 12.97 -8.43
C ASN A 97 -8.44 13.99 -7.41
N GLU A 98 -9.11 14.21 -6.28
CA GLU A 98 -8.58 15.03 -5.18
C GLU A 98 -7.27 14.45 -4.59
N LEU A 99 -7.10 13.12 -4.60
CA LEU A 99 -5.83 12.51 -4.22
C LEU A 99 -4.72 12.85 -5.21
N ALA A 100 -5.03 12.82 -6.50
CA ALA A 100 -4.08 13.14 -7.56
C ALA A 100 -3.54 14.58 -7.43
N GLN A 101 -4.40 15.53 -7.03
CA GLN A 101 -4.02 16.94 -6.85
C GLN A 101 -2.98 17.18 -5.76
N ARG A 102 -2.72 16.20 -4.89
CA ARG A 102 -1.72 16.28 -3.81
C ARG A 102 -0.69 15.15 -3.84
N ALA A 103 -0.65 14.40 -4.94
CA ALA A 103 0.27 13.30 -5.18
C ALA A 103 1.43 13.73 -6.08
N GLY A 104 2.50 12.93 -6.08
CA GLY A 104 3.68 13.14 -6.92
C GLY A 104 4.24 14.55 -6.78
N GLN A 105 4.47 15.22 -7.92
CA GLN A 105 5.06 16.56 -7.98
C GLN A 105 4.26 17.63 -7.22
N ASN A 106 2.96 17.41 -6.99
CA ASN A 106 2.12 18.30 -6.21
C ASN A 106 2.30 18.10 -4.69
N SER A 107 3.05 17.07 -4.27
CA SER A 107 3.36 16.79 -2.88
C SER A 107 4.67 17.49 -2.46
N PRO A 108 4.71 18.18 -1.31
CA PRO A 108 5.98 18.71 -0.77
C PRO A 108 6.98 17.60 -0.37
N TYR A 109 6.53 16.35 -0.38
CA TYR A 109 7.33 15.17 -0.05
C TYR A 109 7.60 14.26 -1.25
N CYS A 110 7.40 14.77 -2.48
CA CYS A 110 7.62 14.02 -3.72
C CYS A 110 8.96 13.28 -3.72
N LYS A 111 8.96 12.03 -4.18
CA LYS A 111 10.16 11.19 -4.32
C LYS A 111 10.15 10.47 -5.66
N THR A 112 11.32 10.45 -6.30
CA THR A 112 11.62 9.52 -7.39
C THR A 112 11.69 8.09 -6.82
N PRO A 113 11.12 7.08 -7.52
CA PRO A 113 11.27 5.68 -7.15
C PRO A 113 12.74 5.26 -7.06
N ASP A 114 13.05 4.34 -6.14
CA ASP A 114 14.37 3.72 -5.97
C ASP A 114 14.62 2.57 -6.96
#